data_AF-A0A0F9PSM4-F1
#
_entry.id   AF-A0A0F9PSM4-F1
#
_cell.length_a   1.000
_cell.length_b   1.000
_cell.length_c   1.000
_cell.angle_alpha   90.00
_cell.angle_beta   90.00
_cell.angle_gamma   90.00
#
_symmetry.space_group_name_H-M   'P 1'
#
loop_
_entity.id
_entity.type
_entity.pdbx_description
1 polymer ?
#
loop_
_entity_poly.entity_id
_entity_poly.type
_entity_poly.pdbx_seq_one_letter_code
_entity_poly.pdbx_strand_id
1 'polypeptide(L)'
;MRSIGLSIPIPTTILIRISILVLLNILDYILTGFAITTGIAEEVNPLLASVSLEWMGIIKTAWVCFFIYYHWNHPKMIYLAMAIFSGVVGWNIVMIILGSL
;
A
#
# COMPACT_ATOMS: atom_id res chain seq x y z
N MET A 1 -14.88 6.89 -38.81
CA MET A 1 -14.25 6.23 -37.65
C MET A 1 -14.95 6.75 -36.39
N ARG A 2 -15.87 5.98 -35.79
CA ARG A 2 -16.52 6.36 -34.53
C ARG A 2 -15.56 5.99 -33.40
N SER A 3 -15.02 6.98 -32.68
CA SER A 3 -14.37 6.74 -31.40
C SER A 3 -15.44 6.24 -30.44
N ILE A 4 -15.36 4.97 -30.06
CA ILE A 4 -16.12 4.45 -28.92
C ILE A 4 -15.40 4.99 -27.70
N GLY A 5 -15.76 6.21 -27.31
CA GLY A 5 -15.37 6.80 -26.04
C GLY A 5 -16.00 5.99 -24.92
N LEU A 6 -15.30 4.95 -24.48
CA LEU A 6 -15.59 4.22 -23.24
C LEU A 6 -15.18 5.10 -22.05
N SER A 7 -15.82 6.26 -21.89
CA SER A 7 -15.78 7.02 -20.64
C SER A 7 -16.76 6.36 -19.68
N ILE A 8 -16.42 5.20 -19.15
CA ILE A 8 -17.12 4.68 -17.97
C ILE A 8 -16.78 5.65 -16.84
N PRO A 9 -17.75 6.43 -16.32
CA PRO A 9 -17.47 7.33 -15.22
C PRO A 9 -17.11 6.46 -14.02
N ILE A 10 -15.83 6.46 -13.62
CA ILE A 10 -15.44 5.80 -12.37
C ILE A 10 -16.08 6.63 -11.24
N PRO A 11 -16.91 6.03 -10.38
CA PRO A 11 -17.50 6.75 -9.25
C PRO A 11 -16.40 7.41 -8.42
N THR A 12 -16.54 8.70 -8.10
CA THR A 12 -15.56 9.47 -7.31
C THR A 12 -15.21 8.78 -6.00
N THR A 13 -16.18 8.09 -5.38
CA THR A 13 -15.99 7.30 -4.16
C THR A 13 -15.00 6.15 -4.34
N ILE A 14 -14.98 5.50 -5.51
CA ILE A 14 -14.02 4.43 -5.82
C ILE A 14 -12.62 5.01 -6.00
N LEU A 15 -12.51 6.14 -6.71
CA LEU A 15 -11.23 6.85 -6.88
C LEU A 15 -10.63 7.25 -5.53
N ILE A 16 -11.43 7.85 -4.63
CA ILE A 16 -10.96 8.24 -3.29
C ILE A 16 -10.42 7.03 -2.53
N ARG A 17 -11.13 5.89 -2.55
CA ARG A 17 -10.70 4.67 -1.85
C ARG A 17 -9.38 4.13 -2.41
N ILE A 18 -9.25 4.10 -3.73
CA ILE A 18 -8.02 3.68 -4.40
C ILE A 18 -6.87 4.62 -4.03
N SER A 19 -7.10 5.94 -4.02
CA SER A 19 -6.10 6.93 -3.61
C SER A 19 -5.62 6.70 -2.17
N ILE A 20 -6.54 6.40 -1.24
CA ILE A 20 -6.15 6.10 0.15
C ILE A 20 -5.31 4.82 0.22
N LEU A 21 -5.70 3.76 -0.51
CA LEU A 21 -4.93 2.51 -0.55
C LEU A 21 -3.50 2.75 -1.08
N VAL A 22 -3.36 3.53 -2.16
CA VAL A 22 -2.06 3.91 -2.72
C VAL A 22 -1.24 4.72 -1.72
N LEU A 23 -1.85 5.69 -1.03
CA LEU A 23 -1.17 6.49 -0.01
C LEU A 23 -0.67 5.63 1.15
N LEU A 24 -1.49 4.72 1.68
CA LEU A 24 -1.08 3.80 2.74
C LEU A 24 0.09 2.91 2.31
N ASN A 25 0.08 2.44 1.07
CA ASN A 25 1.16 1.63 0.53
C ASN A 25 2.48 2.42 0.36
N ILE A 26 2.40 3.70 -0.04
CA ILE A 26 3.56 4.61 -0.09
C ILE A 26 4.09 4.89 1.31
N LEU A 27 3.21 5.15 2.28
CA LEU A 27 3.59 5.34 3.68
C LEU A 27 4.33 4.11 4.23
N ASP A 28 3.76 2.92 4.04
CA ASP A 28 4.39 1.65 4.43
C ASP A 28 5.77 1.44 3.76
N TYR A 29 5.90 1.80 2.46
CA TYR A 29 7.19 1.80 1.76
C TYR A 29 8.23 2.71 2.43
N ILE A 30 7.85 3.97 2.72
CA ILE A 30 8.76 4.95 3.34
C ILE A 30 9.17 4.48 4.74
N LEU A 31 8.22 4.02 5.55
CA LEU A 31 8.47 3.55 6.91
C LEU A 31 9.37 2.31 6.92
N THR A 32 9.12 1.34 6.02
CA THR A 32 9.98 0.16 5.89
C THR A 32 11.38 0.56 5.42
N GLY A 33 11.49 1.49 4.46
CA GLY A 33 12.78 2.01 4.01
C GLY A 33 13.57 2.69 5.13
N PHE A 34 12.90 3.49 5.95
CA PHE A 34 13.49 4.09 7.15
C PHE A 34 13.94 3.02 8.16
N ALA A 35 13.12 2.00 8.39
CA ALA A 35 13.45 0.88 9.29
C ALA A 35 14.71 0.12 8.83
N ILE A 36 14.89 -0.06 7.52
CA ILE A 36 16.11 -0.64 6.93
C ILE A 36 17.32 0.22 7.26
N THR A 37 17.22 1.55 7.11
CA THR A 37 18.35 2.45 7.41
C THR A 37 18.70 2.54 8.89
N THR A 38 17.76 2.19 9.78
CA THR A 38 17.92 2.25 11.24
C THR A 38 18.20 0.89 11.88
N GLY A 39 18.17 -0.20 11.11
CA GLY A 39 18.49 -1.55 11.57
C GLY A 39 17.36 -2.26 12.30
N ILE A 40 16.11 -1.77 12.20
CA ILE A 40 14.91 -2.34 12.85
C ILE A 40 13.89 -2.88 11.82
N ALA A 41 14.38 -3.26 10.63
CA ALA A 41 13.51 -3.67 9.53
C ALA A 41 12.79 -4.99 9.78
N GLU A 42 13.39 -5.91 10.54
CA GLU A 42 12.78 -7.22 10.82
C GLU A 42 11.56 -7.10 11.74
N GLU A 43 11.56 -6.10 12.62
CA GLU A 43 10.48 -5.77 13.54
C GLU A 43 9.32 -5.05 12.85
N VAL A 44 9.66 -4.19 11.88
CA VAL A 44 8.69 -3.39 11.12
C VAL A 44 8.04 -4.23 10.02
N ASN A 45 8.84 -4.89 9.19
CA ASN A 45 8.35 -5.65 8.05
C ASN A 45 9.26 -6.85 7.73
N PRO A 46 9.09 -7.99 8.42
CA PRO A 46 9.98 -9.15 8.26
C PRO A 46 9.94 -9.74 6.84
N LEU A 47 8.85 -9.54 6.11
CA LEU A 47 8.69 -10.04 4.74
C LEU A 47 9.51 -9.26 3.72
N LEU A 48 9.79 -7.98 4.00
CA LEU A 48 10.47 -7.08 3.07
C LEU A 48 11.82 -6.58 3.60
N ALA A 49 12.19 -6.94 4.82
CA ALA A 49 13.44 -6.54 5.47
C ALA A 49 14.69 -6.94 4.67
N SER A 50 14.65 -8.08 3.98
CA SER A 50 15.76 -8.61 3.17
C SER A 50 15.70 -8.22 1.69
N VAL A 51 14.71 -7.42 1.29
CA VAL A 51 14.48 -7.03 -0.09
C VAL A 51 15.08 -5.65 -0.35
N SER A 52 15.77 -5.45 -1.48
CA SER A 52 16.25 -4.11 -1.84
C SER A 52 15.10 -3.12 -2.05
N LEU A 53 15.32 -1.83 -1.79
CA LEU A 53 14.29 -0.80 -1.89
C LEU A 53 13.59 -0.79 -3.26
N GLU A 54 14.35 -1.01 -4.34
CA GLU A 54 13.82 -1.08 -5.71
C GLU A 54 12.80 -2.23 -5.86
N TRP A 55 13.18 -3.44 -5.44
CA TRP A 55 12.31 -4.62 -5.50
C TRP A 55 11.11 -4.48 -4.56
N MET A 56 11.29 -3.88 -3.38
CA MET A 56 10.20 -3.58 -2.47
C MET A 56 9.16 -2.67 -3.12
N GLY A 57 9.61 -1.61 -3.81
CA GLY A 57 8.74 -0.70 -4.54
C GLY A 57 7.96 -1.40 -5.65
N ILE A 58 8.64 -2.28 -6.41
CA ILE A 58 8.00 -3.10 -7.45
C ILE A 58 6.94 -4.03 -6.85
N ILE A 59 7.27 -4.77 -5.80
CA ILE A 59 6.34 -5.72 -5.15
C ILE A 59 5.10 -4.99 -4.64
N LYS A 60 5.28 -3.88 -3.91
CA LYS A 60 4.18 -3.09 -3.36
C LYS A 60 3.29 -2.50 -4.45
N THR A 61 3.89 -1.98 -5.53
CA THR A 61 3.14 -1.44 -6.67
C THR A 61 2.36 -2.53 -7.38
N ALA A 62 3.01 -3.66 -7.66
CA ALA A 62 2.37 -4.82 -8.30
C ALA A 62 1.20 -5.34 -7.47
N TRP A 63 1.36 -5.43 -6.15
CA TRP A 63 0.29 -5.84 -5.25
C TRP A 63 -0.92 -4.91 -5.31
N VAL A 64 -0.72 -3.59 -5.24
CA VAL A 64 -1.82 -2.61 -5.31
C VAL A 64 -2.53 -2.68 -6.65
N CYS A 65 -1.78 -2.73 -7.77
CA CYS A 65 -2.36 -2.87 -9.10
C CYS A 65 -3.17 -4.15 -9.25
N PHE A 66 -2.62 -5.29 -8.80
CA PHE A 66 -3.30 -6.58 -8.83
C PHE A 66 -4.55 -6.55 -7.96
N PHE A 67 -4.46 -6.01 -6.75
CA PHE A 67 -5.58 -5.93 -5.82
C PHE A 67 -6.73 -5.11 -6.41
N ILE A 68 -6.43 -3.94 -6.95
CA ILE A 68 -7.43 -3.08 -7.61
C ILE A 68 -8.04 -3.81 -8.81
N TYR A 69 -7.21 -4.39 -9.69
CA TYR A 69 -7.70 -5.09 -10.88
C TYR A 69 -8.75 -6.16 -10.55
N TYR A 70 -8.49 -6.99 -9.53
CA TYR A 70 -9.41 -8.06 -9.12
C TYR A 70 -10.60 -7.58 -8.29
N HIS A 71 -10.44 -6.52 -7.48
CA HIS A 71 -11.42 -6.18 -6.45
C HIS A 71 -12.08 -4.80 -6.64
N TRP A 72 -11.86 -4.09 -7.75
CA TRP A 72 -12.42 -2.76 -7.95
C TRP A 72 -13.97 -2.73 -7.89
N ASN A 73 -14.62 -3.82 -8.32
CA ASN A 73 -16.07 -4.00 -8.26
C ASN A 73 -16.59 -4.46 -6.89
N HIS A 74 -15.70 -4.78 -5.94
CA HIS A 74 -16.04 -5.34 -4.63
C HIS A 74 -15.70 -4.33 -3.52
N PRO A 75 -16.59 -3.35 -3.23
CA PRO A 75 -16.27 -2.28 -2.30
C PRO A 75 -15.90 -2.78 -0.89
N LYS A 76 -16.48 -3.88 -0.43
CA LYS A 76 -16.15 -4.53 0.85
C LYS A 76 -14.68 -4.96 0.91
N MET A 77 -14.12 -5.47 -0.19
CA MET A 77 -12.73 -5.91 -0.26
C MET A 77 -11.79 -4.72 -0.21
N ILE A 78 -12.14 -3.61 -0.87
CA ILE A 78 -11.36 -2.36 -0.80
C ILE A 78 -11.32 -1.84 0.63
N TYR A 79 -12.45 -1.83 1.35
CA TYR A 79 -12.49 -1.44 2.76
C TYR A 79 -11.64 -2.35 3.65
N LEU A 80 -11.71 -3.67 3.43
CA LEU A 80 -10.89 -4.62 4.16
C LEU A 80 -9.40 -4.37 3.92
N ALA A 81 -8.99 -4.16 2.68
CA ALA A 81 -7.61 -3.83 2.35
C ALA A 81 -7.16 -2.52 2.98
N MET A 82 -7.99 -1.47 2.94
CA MET A 82 -7.68 -0.21 3.63
C MET A 82 -7.48 -0.41 5.13
N ALA A 83 -8.31 -1.22 5.78
CA ALA A 83 -8.20 -1.51 7.21
C ALA A 83 -6.90 -2.27 7.53
N ILE A 84 -6.57 -3.30 6.73
CA ILE A 84 -5.33 -4.07 6.89
C ILE A 84 -4.11 -3.16 6.70
N PHE A 85 -4.06 -2.38 5.62
CA PHE A 85 -2.94 -1.47 5.36
C PHE A 85 -2.81 -0.38 6.42
N SER A 86 -3.92 0.14 6.93
CA SER A 86 -3.90 1.07 8.06
C SER A 86 -3.28 0.43 9.31
N GLY A 87 -3.60 -0.85 9.56
CA GLY A 87 -3.02 -1.63 10.65
C GLY A 87 -1.51 -1.83 10.48
N VAL A 88 -1.05 -2.19 9.28
CA VAL A 88 0.39 -2.34 8.96
C VAL A 88 1.13 -1.01 9.15
N VAL A 89 0.61 0.08 8.59
CA VAL A 89 1.22 1.41 8.76
C VAL A 89 1.26 1.81 10.24
N GLY A 90 0.17 1.57 10.97
CA GLY A 90 0.10 1.83 12.42
C GLY A 90 1.15 1.03 13.20
N TRP A 91 1.31 -0.25 12.90
CA TRP A 91 2.35 -1.10 13.48
C TRP A 91 3.74 -0.57 13.20
N ASN A 92 4.04 -0.24 11.94
CA ASN A 92 5.35 0.30 11.55
C ASN A 92 5.69 1.59 12.30
N ILE A 93 4.72 2.49 12.48
CA ILE A 93 4.90 3.72 13.26
C ILE A 93 5.23 3.38 14.71
N VAL A 94 4.49 2.47 15.34
CA VAL A 94 4.74 2.03 16.72
C VAL A 94 6.13 1.46 16.87
N MET A 95 6.55 0.56 15.96
CA MET A 95 7.87 -0.06 16.03
C MET A 95 9.01 0.94 15.82
N ILE A 96 8.84 1.91 14.92
CA ILE A 96 9.82 2.99 14.74
C ILE A 96 9.95 3.84 16.01
N ILE A 97 8.83 4.18 16.65
CA ILE A 97 8.86 4.95 17.91
C ILE A 97 9.55 4.14 19.02
N LEU A 98 9.18 2.87 19.19
CA LEU A 98 9.75 1.99 20.23
C LEU A 98 11.23 1.68 19.99
N GLY A 99 11.65 1.47 18.74
CA GLY A 99 13.05 1.23 18.39
C GLY A 99 13.94 2.48 18.44
N SER A 100 13.36 3.67 18.66
CA SER A 100 14.08 4.94 18.78
C SER A 100 14.31 5.40 20.24
N LEU A 101 13.81 4.62 21.21
CA LEU A 101 13.98 4.84 22.66
C LEU A 101 15.13 3.98 23.21
#